data_AF-A0A350LP28-F1
#
_entry.id   AF-A0A350LP28-F1
#
_cell.length_a   1.000
_cell.length_b   1.000
_cell.length_c   1.000
_cell.angle_alpha   90.00
_cell.angle_beta   90.00
_cell.angle_gamma   90.00
#
_symmetry.space_group_name_H-M   'P 1'
#
loop_
_entity.id
_entity.type
_entity.pdbx_description
1 polymer ?
#
loop_
_entity_poly.entity_id
_entity_poly.type
_entity_poly.pdbx_seq_one_letter_code
_entity_poly.pdbx_strand_id
1 'polypeptide(L)'
;RAARLAAAKDCYRRDEWARCVGDWNEAGPLEGSPAAAYLAARHVAAPEPAYMRCHPHLGYFHDGQRIHVGPAMLVLFVRPGDAGWQPIGLHRTWVAPDNPPKFRPTIIDPKTEKALVSKKMRGSKAGGLLPLAGRYSQARRFVGGEGIETGLGYAAREGFRADTFYFAAGDLGNLAGRATRDSRVKDTTKHRLDRRGRRRAVFVPGDEPDLDSAAVPIPDHVEELVLLGDGDSDPVFTRLAMRRAERRHARPGRTIIVEVAPPGTDWAEIAAHAATQERA
;
A
#
# COMPACT_ATOMS: atom_id res chain seq x y z
N ARG A 1 8.97 -27.01 -22.14
CA ARG A 1 9.28 -25.56 -22.01
C ARG A 1 8.44 -24.89 -20.91
N ALA A 2 7.11 -25.04 -20.90
CA ALA A 2 6.23 -24.48 -19.86
C ALA A 2 6.56 -24.95 -18.43
N ALA A 3 6.80 -26.26 -18.23
CA ALA A 3 7.16 -26.80 -16.90
C ALA A 3 8.49 -26.25 -16.34
N ARG A 4 9.51 -26.07 -17.21
CA ARG A 4 10.79 -25.45 -16.81
C ARG A 4 10.64 -23.97 -16.46
N LEU A 5 9.79 -23.24 -17.20
CA LEU A 5 9.46 -21.84 -16.90
C LEU A 5 8.67 -21.71 -15.58
N ALA A 6 7.74 -22.65 -15.31
CA ALA A 6 7.01 -22.71 -14.05
C ALA A 6 7.96 -22.99 -12.87
N ALA A 7 8.80 -24.02 -12.97
CA ALA A 7 9.78 -24.37 -11.94
C ALA A 7 10.78 -23.23 -11.66
N ALA A 8 11.27 -22.53 -12.70
CA ALA A 8 12.13 -21.36 -12.53
C ALA A 8 11.40 -20.20 -11.83
N LYS A 9 10.14 -19.96 -12.18
CA LYS A 9 9.28 -18.94 -11.53
C LYS A 9 8.97 -19.30 -10.08
N ASP A 10 8.88 -20.59 -9.75
CA ASP A 10 8.67 -21.07 -8.38
C ASP A 10 9.94 -20.96 -7.54
N CYS A 11 11.11 -21.30 -8.10
CA CYS A 11 12.39 -21.09 -7.44
C CYS A 11 12.62 -19.61 -7.12
N TYR A 12 12.45 -18.73 -8.13
CA TYR A 12 12.55 -17.28 -7.93
C TYR A 12 11.62 -16.78 -6.83
N ARG A 13 10.36 -17.26 -6.78
CA ARG A 13 9.41 -16.89 -5.73
C ARG A 13 9.86 -17.33 -4.34
N ARG A 14 10.43 -18.54 -4.21
CA ARG A 14 10.98 -19.03 -2.94
C ARG A 14 12.19 -18.21 -2.49
N ASP A 15 13.13 -17.97 -3.39
CA ASP A 15 14.36 -17.21 -3.08
C ASP A 15 14.02 -15.77 -2.71
N GLU A 16 13.05 -15.17 -3.42
CA GLU A 16 12.55 -13.84 -3.13
C GLU A 16 11.86 -13.77 -1.77
N TRP A 17 11.06 -14.78 -1.44
CA TRP A 17 10.43 -14.88 -0.13
C TRP A 17 11.47 -15.07 0.99
N ALA A 18 12.48 -15.91 0.79
CA ALA A 18 13.55 -16.11 1.76
C ALA A 18 14.30 -14.80 2.08
N ARG A 19 14.52 -13.95 1.06
CA ARG A 19 15.08 -12.60 1.27
C ARG A 19 14.15 -11.70 2.09
N CYS A 20 12.85 -11.70 1.83
CA CYS A 20 11.88 -10.96 2.63
C CYS A 20 11.88 -11.40 4.10
N VAL A 21 12.00 -12.71 4.35
CA VAL A 21 12.08 -13.27 5.71
C VAL A 21 13.37 -12.84 6.40
N GLY A 22 14.51 -12.86 5.69
CA GLY A 22 15.78 -12.33 6.20
C GLY A 22 15.66 -10.87 6.63
N ASP A 23 15.24 -9.99 5.70
CA ASP A 23 15.02 -8.56 5.95
C ASP A 23 14.08 -8.35 7.18
N TRP A 24 13.02 -9.15 7.33
CA TRP A 24 12.06 -9.04 8.43
C TRP A 24 12.60 -9.50 9.78
N ASN A 25 13.41 -10.57 9.79
CA ASN A 25 14.00 -11.13 11.01
C ASN A 25 15.14 -10.26 11.54
N GLU A 26 15.86 -9.57 10.66
CA GLU A 26 16.90 -8.60 11.02
C GLU A 26 16.31 -7.25 11.48
N ALA A 27 15.03 -7.01 11.23
CA ALA A 27 14.36 -5.78 11.65
C ALA A 27 13.96 -5.80 13.13
N GLY A 28 14.22 -4.69 13.81
CA GLY A 28 13.85 -4.45 15.20
C GLY A 28 12.45 -3.84 15.37
N PRO A 29 12.06 -3.52 16.60
CA PRO A 29 10.79 -2.86 16.90
C PRO A 29 10.68 -1.50 16.19
N LEU A 30 9.43 -1.03 16.01
CA LEU A 30 9.17 0.31 15.49
C LEU A 30 9.52 1.39 16.53
N GLU A 31 9.18 1.17 17.79
CA GLU A 31 9.42 2.12 18.89
C GLU A 31 10.91 2.49 18.98
N GLY A 32 11.19 3.79 19.19
CA GLY A 32 12.56 4.31 19.27
C GLY A 32 13.37 4.27 17.97
N SER A 33 12.80 3.78 16.86
CA SER A 33 13.52 3.63 15.59
C SER A 33 13.42 4.87 14.68
N PRO A 34 14.29 5.00 13.67
CA PRO A 34 14.14 6.03 12.63
C PRO A 34 12.80 5.94 11.88
N ALA A 35 12.16 4.76 11.79
CA ALA A 35 10.84 4.64 11.19
C ALA A 35 9.74 5.27 12.05
N ALA A 36 9.83 5.19 13.39
CA ALA A 36 8.92 5.91 14.27
C ALA A 36 9.10 7.43 14.16
N ALA A 37 10.35 7.91 14.15
CA ALA A 37 10.66 9.33 13.93
C ALA A 37 10.13 9.83 12.58
N TYR A 38 10.26 9.01 11.53
CA TYR A 38 9.69 9.29 10.21
C TYR A 38 8.16 9.43 10.23
N LEU A 39 7.44 8.51 10.88
CA LEU A 39 5.99 8.58 10.98
C LEU A 39 5.57 9.83 11.77
N ALA A 40 6.23 10.11 12.89
CA ALA A 40 5.99 11.30 13.71
C ALA A 40 6.24 12.60 12.92
N ALA A 41 7.33 12.66 12.14
CA ALA A 41 7.64 13.79 11.27
C ALA A 41 6.62 13.97 10.13
N ARG A 42 5.96 12.88 9.73
CA ARG A 42 4.81 12.91 8.80
C ARG A 42 3.48 13.15 9.51
N HIS A 43 3.48 13.44 10.82
CA HIS A 43 2.27 13.62 11.63
C HIS A 43 1.34 12.40 11.66
N VAL A 44 1.94 11.22 11.47
CA VAL A 44 1.27 9.95 11.53
C VAL A 44 1.72 9.23 12.80
N ALA A 45 0.78 8.60 13.51
CA ALA A 45 1.11 7.68 14.60
C ALA A 45 0.92 6.23 14.13
N ALA A 46 1.70 5.31 14.68
CA ALA A 46 1.37 3.88 14.64
C ALA A 46 0.96 3.46 16.05
N PRO A 47 -0.14 2.71 16.21
CA PRO A 47 -0.58 2.29 17.54
C PRO A 47 0.29 1.14 18.02
N GLU A 48 0.54 1.05 19.33
CA GLU A 48 1.22 -0.09 19.90
C GLU A 48 0.24 -1.23 20.27
N PRO A 49 0.57 -2.50 20.00
CA PRO A 49 1.67 -2.96 19.16
C PRO A 49 1.36 -2.79 17.66
N ALA A 50 2.24 -2.12 16.92
CA ALA A 50 2.10 -1.91 15.49
C ALA A 50 2.53 -3.15 14.71
N TYR A 51 1.93 -3.40 13.55
CA TYR A 51 2.33 -4.48 12.63
C TYR A 51 3.63 -4.20 11.87
N MET A 52 4.39 -3.18 12.27
CA MET A 52 5.52 -2.63 11.54
C MET A 52 6.82 -2.82 12.30
N ARG A 53 7.92 -2.94 11.56
CA ARG A 53 9.28 -3.04 12.10
C ARG A 53 10.19 -2.03 11.44
N CYS A 54 11.36 -1.81 12.02
CA CYS A 54 12.41 -1.01 11.41
C CYS A 54 13.69 -1.82 11.22
N HIS A 55 14.16 -1.90 9.98
CA HIS A 55 15.49 -2.41 9.67
C HIS A 55 16.48 -1.25 9.66
N PRO A 56 17.54 -1.24 10.47
CA PRO A 56 18.40 -0.07 10.63
C PRO A 56 19.33 0.21 9.43
N HIS A 57 19.75 -0.83 8.68
CA HIS A 57 20.73 -0.72 7.59
C HIS A 57 20.35 -1.54 6.35
N LEU A 58 19.17 -1.29 5.78
CA LEU A 58 18.65 -2.11 4.69
C LEU A 58 19.24 -1.70 3.34
N GLY A 59 19.73 -2.66 2.55
CA GLY A 59 20.27 -2.41 1.23
C GLY A 59 19.19 -2.13 0.17
N TYR A 60 19.33 -1.01 -0.54
CA TYR A 60 18.53 -0.67 -1.72
C TYR A 60 19.25 -1.11 -2.99
N PHE A 61 18.62 -2.03 -3.73
CA PHE A 61 19.18 -2.58 -4.96
C PHE A 61 18.43 -2.12 -6.20
N HIS A 62 19.14 -1.63 -7.21
CA HIS A 62 18.62 -1.27 -8.53
C HIS A 62 19.54 -1.90 -9.59
N ASP A 63 18.97 -2.52 -10.62
CA ASP A 63 19.72 -3.24 -11.66
C ASP A 63 20.78 -4.23 -11.14
N GLY A 64 20.48 -4.92 -10.04
CA GLY A 64 21.38 -5.89 -9.40
C GLY A 64 22.51 -5.28 -8.57
N GLN A 65 22.64 -3.95 -8.53
CA GLN A 65 23.65 -3.25 -7.73
C GLN A 65 23.04 -2.64 -6.47
N ARG A 66 23.76 -2.70 -5.35
CA ARG A 66 23.40 -2.00 -4.12
C ARG A 66 23.86 -0.56 -4.23
N ILE A 67 22.92 0.37 -4.36
CA ILE A 67 23.20 1.80 -4.61
C ILE A 67 22.91 2.69 -3.40
N HIS A 68 22.25 2.15 -2.37
CA HIS A 68 22.01 2.85 -1.11
C HIS A 68 21.88 1.84 0.05
N VAL A 69 22.17 2.28 1.27
CA VAL A 69 21.95 1.55 2.52
C VAL A 69 21.46 2.55 3.55
N GLY A 70 20.40 2.20 4.29
CA GLY A 70 19.86 3.09 5.31
C GLY A 70 18.67 2.46 6.05
N PRO A 71 18.08 3.18 7.02
CA PRO A 71 16.96 2.67 7.77
C PRO A 71 15.72 2.52 6.89
N ALA A 72 14.95 1.46 7.11
CA ALA A 72 13.74 1.18 6.37
C ALA A 72 12.62 0.68 7.28
N MET A 73 11.44 1.29 7.14
CA MET A 73 10.19 0.78 7.69
C MET A 73 9.74 -0.44 6.90
N LEU A 74 9.42 -1.52 7.61
CA LEU A 74 9.00 -2.80 7.06
C LEU A 74 7.59 -3.15 7.50
N VAL A 75 6.76 -3.62 6.56
CA VAL A 75 5.44 -4.19 6.82
C VAL A 75 5.24 -5.42 5.95
N LEU A 76 4.83 -6.55 6.55
CA LEU A 76 4.55 -7.76 5.78
C LEU A 76 3.26 -7.61 4.98
N PHE A 77 3.32 -7.99 3.70
CA PHE A 77 2.10 -8.38 3.00
C PHE A 77 1.67 -9.74 3.52
N VAL A 78 0.42 -9.81 3.95
CA VAL A 78 -0.19 -11.02 4.49
C VAL A 78 -1.54 -11.27 3.84
N ARG A 79 -1.97 -12.52 3.87
CA ARG A 79 -3.34 -12.92 3.58
C ARG A 79 -3.81 -13.89 4.67
N PRO A 80 -5.12 -14.04 4.90
CA PRO A 80 -5.63 -15.09 5.78
C PRO A 80 -5.17 -16.47 5.30
N GLY A 81 -4.75 -17.30 6.23
CA GLY A 81 -4.45 -18.72 6.05
C GLY A 81 -4.98 -19.53 7.23
N ASP A 82 -4.80 -20.84 7.17
CA ASP A 82 -5.45 -21.80 8.09
C ASP A 82 -5.09 -21.57 9.58
N ALA A 83 -3.85 -21.15 9.85
CA ALA A 83 -3.33 -20.92 11.20
C ALA A 83 -3.10 -19.42 11.53
N GLY A 84 -3.73 -18.51 10.78
CA GLY A 84 -3.60 -17.06 10.94
C GLY A 84 -3.01 -16.39 9.72
N TRP A 85 -2.17 -15.37 9.91
CA TRP A 85 -1.56 -14.65 8.80
C TRP A 85 -0.59 -15.55 8.03
N GLN A 86 -0.80 -15.67 6.72
CA GLN A 86 0.19 -16.18 5.79
C GLN A 86 0.95 -14.99 5.17
N PRO A 87 2.24 -14.81 5.50
CA PRO A 87 3.06 -13.79 4.85
C PRO A 87 3.33 -14.18 3.39
N ILE A 88 3.22 -13.20 2.49
CA ILE A 88 3.38 -13.41 1.04
C ILE A 88 4.34 -12.42 0.39
N GLY A 89 4.72 -11.36 1.10
CA GLY A 89 5.61 -10.32 0.59
C GLY A 89 6.00 -9.32 1.67
N LEU A 90 6.76 -8.31 1.28
CA LEU A 90 7.31 -7.30 2.18
C LEU A 90 7.26 -5.92 1.52
N HIS A 91 6.60 -4.98 2.19
CA HIS A 91 6.68 -3.56 1.87
C HIS A 91 7.87 -2.94 2.61
N ARG A 92 8.69 -2.20 1.88
CA ARG A 92 9.90 -1.54 2.40
C ARG A 92 9.87 -0.07 2.03
N THR A 93 9.95 0.79 3.02
CA THR A 93 10.07 2.24 2.83
C THR A 93 11.39 2.68 3.46
N TRP A 94 12.36 3.09 2.65
CA TRP A 94 13.55 3.74 3.20
C TRP A 94 13.19 5.11 3.72
N VAL A 95 13.66 5.43 4.92
CA VAL A 95 13.30 6.64 5.67
C VAL A 95 14.54 7.45 5.98
N ALA A 96 14.38 8.76 6.08
CA ALA A 96 15.41 9.70 6.49
C ALA A 96 14.70 10.84 7.24
N PRO A 97 14.48 10.69 8.58
CA PRO A 97 13.70 11.64 9.38
C PRO A 97 14.26 13.07 9.40
N ASP A 98 15.52 13.23 9.02
CA ASP A 98 16.25 14.49 8.89
C ASP A 98 16.18 15.11 7.49
N ASN A 99 15.47 14.48 6.54
CA ASN A 99 15.38 14.92 5.14
C ASN A 99 13.98 15.41 4.74
N PRO A 100 13.52 16.58 5.24
CA PRO A 100 12.23 17.16 4.87
C PRO A 100 12.17 17.51 3.37
N PRO A 101 10.96 17.67 2.79
CA PRO A 101 9.66 17.56 3.44
C PRO A 101 9.07 16.14 3.40
N LYS A 102 9.68 15.22 2.64
CA LYS A 102 9.15 13.85 2.49
C LYS A 102 9.72 12.88 3.53
N PHE A 103 10.80 13.25 4.22
CA PHE A 103 11.48 12.46 5.25
C PHE A 103 11.95 11.09 4.74
N ARG A 104 12.42 11.07 3.49
CA ARG A 104 12.93 9.87 2.81
C ARG A 104 14.23 10.22 2.09
N PRO A 105 15.17 9.27 1.93
CA PRO A 105 16.42 9.56 1.26
C PRO A 105 16.20 9.85 -0.23
N THR A 106 17.02 10.73 -0.78
CA THR A 106 17.16 10.92 -2.23
C THR A 106 18.07 9.81 -2.77
N ILE A 107 17.49 8.84 -3.49
CA ILE A 107 18.23 7.73 -4.08
C ILE A 107 18.29 7.96 -5.59
N ILE A 108 19.50 8.06 -6.14
CA ILE A 108 19.71 8.35 -7.57
C ILE A 108 20.17 7.08 -8.28
N ASP A 109 19.60 6.80 -9.45
CA ASP A 109 20.13 5.81 -10.37
C ASP A 109 21.46 6.31 -10.96
N PRO A 110 22.60 5.63 -10.71
CA PRO A 110 23.90 6.10 -11.19
C PRO A 110 24.03 6.09 -12.73
N LYS A 111 23.16 5.37 -13.45
CA LYS A 111 23.22 5.33 -14.92
C LYS A 111 22.40 6.42 -15.58
N THR A 112 21.23 6.72 -15.04
CA THR A 112 20.29 7.69 -15.64
C THR A 112 20.25 9.03 -14.92
N GLU A 113 20.91 9.12 -13.76
CA GLU A 113 20.90 10.28 -12.84
C GLU A 113 19.50 10.67 -12.35
N LYS A 114 18.51 9.79 -12.52
CA LYS A 114 17.13 10.03 -12.10
C LYS A 114 16.91 9.58 -10.67
N ALA A 115 16.10 10.34 -9.95
CA ALA A 115 15.61 9.96 -8.64
C ALA A 115 14.73 8.70 -8.74
N LEU A 116 15.02 7.74 -7.88
CA LEU A 116 14.26 6.50 -7.72
C LEU A 116 13.30 6.61 -6.54
N VAL A 117 12.21 5.86 -6.60
CA VAL A 117 11.28 5.76 -5.48
C VAL A 117 11.93 5.07 -4.29
N SER A 118 11.75 5.63 -3.10
CA SER A 118 12.23 5.11 -1.81
C SER A 118 11.29 4.05 -1.20
N LYS A 119 10.26 3.62 -1.93
CA LYS A 119 9.37 2.51 -1.56
C LYS A 119 9.61 1.33 -2.51
N LYS A 120 9.76 0.11 -1.99
CA LYS A 120 9.79 -1.13 -2.79
C LYS A 120 8.98 -2.23 -2.13
N MET A 121 8.24 -2.96 -2.95
CA MET A 121 7.53 -4.17 -2.56
C MET A 121 8.27 -5.37 -3.13
N ARG A 122 8.42 -6.42 -2.31
CA ARG A 122 9.07 -7.69 -2.68
C ARG A 122 8.13 -8.85 -2.39
N GLY A 123 8.32 -9.96 -3.09
CA GLY A 123 7.39 -11.09 -3.03
C GLY A 123 6.08 -10.80 -3.74
N SER A 124 4.99 -11.43 -3.28
CA SER A 124 3.64 -11.24 -3.80
C SER A 124 2.87 -10.22 -2.97
N LYS A 125 2.01 -9.45 -3.63
CA LYS A 125 1.02 -8.57 -2.99
C LYS A 125 -0.42 -8.92 -3.36
N ALA A 126 -0.62 -9.56 -4.52
CA ALA A 126 -1.94 -9.90 -5.03
C ALA A 126 -2.68 -10.80 -4.04
N GLY A 127 -3.88 -10.37 -3.62
CA GLY A 127 -4.69 -11.13 -2.68
C GLY A 127 -4.32 -10.95 -1.22
N GLY A 128 -3.40 -10.04 -0.91
CA GLY A 128 -3.01 -9.73 0.47
C GLY A 128 -3.21 -8.26 0.80
N LEU A 129 -2.88 -7.91 2.04
CA LEU A 129 -2.89 -6.56 2.57
C LEU A 129 -1.70 -6.35 3.50
N LEU A 130 -1.45 -5.09 3.85
CA LEU A 130 -0.51 -4.66 4.86
C LEU A 130 -1.31 -4.28 6.12
N PRO A 131 -1.26 -5.07 7.20
CA PRO A 131 -1.96 -4.74 8.43
C PRO A 131 -1.26 -3.52 9.05
N LEU A 132 -2.06 -2.57 9.56
CA LEU A 132 -1.54 -1.37 10.20
C LEU A 132 -1.89 -1.35 11.68
N ALA A 133 -3.16 -1.64 12.01
CA ALA A 133 -3.69 -1.60 13.36
C ALA A 133 -5.00 -2.40 13.50
N GLY A 134 -5.36 -2.76 14.73
CA GLY A 134 -6.58 -3.49 15.04
C GLY A 134 -6.49 -5.01 14.84
N ARG A 135 -7.61 -5.71 15.10
CA ARG A 135 -7.68 -7.18 15.07
C ARG A 135 -8.56 -7.66 13.92
N TYR A 136 -7.93 -8.15 12.84
CA TYR A 136 -8.60 -8.58 11.60
C TYR A 136 -9.80 -9.51 11.80
N SER A 137 -9.68 -10.50 12.68
CA SER A 137 -10.74 -11.50 12.92
C SER A 137 -11.89 -11.03 13.81
N GLN A 138 -11.75 -9.88 14.49
CA GLN A 138 -12.72 -9.38 15.46
C GLN A 138 -13.35 -8.05 15.05
N ALA A 139 -12.65 -7.25 14.24
CA ALA A 139 -13.13 -5.96 13.78
C ALA A 139 -14.36 -6.12 12.88
N ARG A 140 -15.39 -5.32 13.16
CA ARG A 140 -16.59 -5.21 12.31
C ARG A 140 -16.42 -4.14 11.24
N ARG A 141 -15.48 -3.21 11.43
CA ARG A 141 -15.17 -2.15 10.47
C ARG A 141 -13.76 -2.31 9.92
N PHE A 142 -13.61 -2.18 8.62
CA PHE A 142 -12.32 -2.18 7.94
C PHE A 142 -12.09 -0.83 7.27
N VAL A 143 -10.89 -0.29 7.42
CA VAL A 143 -10.50 0.99 6.80
C VAL A 143 -9.17 0.78 6.07
N GLY A 144 -9.11 1.13 4.79
CA GLY A 144 -7.86 1.03 4.06
C GLY A 144 -7.83 1.71 2.71
N GLY A 145 -6.61 2.05 2.30
CA GLY A 145 -6.32 2.70 1.01
C GLY A 145 -5.08 2.11 0.36
N GLU A 146 -4.48 2.84 -0.57
CA GLU A 146 -3.25 2.42 -1.24
C GLU A 146 -2.05 2.39 -0.28
N GLY A 147 -1.81 3.47 0.46
CA GLY A 147 -0.60 3.68 1.25
C GLY A 147 -0.73 3.39 2.75
N ILE A 148 0.40 3.02 3.37
CA ILE A 148 0.55 2.91 4.83
C ILE A 148 0.21 4.25 5.53
N GLU A 149 0.72 5.36 4.99
CA GLU A 149 0.53 6.71 5.55
C GLU A 149 -0.94 7.14 5.48
N THR A 150 -1.61 6.86 4.35
CA THR A 150 -3.05 7.10 4.15
C THR A 150 -3.87 6.43 5.24
N GLY A 151 -3.66 5.12 5.45
CA GLY A 151 -4.40 4.34 6.45
C GLY A 151 -4.12 4.79 7.87
N LEU A 152 -2.86 5.02 8.23
CA LEU A 152 -2.49 5.47 9.57
C LEU A 152 -2.94 6.92 9.86
N GLY A 153 -2.86 7.83 8.88
CA GLY A 153 -3.32 9.21 9.03
C GLY A 153 -4.82 9.27 9.30
N TYR A 154 -5.61 8.50 8.56
CA TYR A 154 -7.04 8.37 8.83
C TYR A 154 -7.30 7.77 10.20
N ALA A 155 -6.59 6.71 10.57
CA ALA A 155 -6.72 6.07 11.88
C ALA A 155 -6.40 7.02 13.04
N ALA A 156 -5.35 7.82 12.91
CA ALA A 156 -4.96 8.83 13.88
C ALA A 156 -6.03 9.92 14.02
N ARG A 157 -6.62 10.38 12.90
CA ARG A 157 -7.71 11.38 12.89
C ARG A 157 -8.92 10.94 13.70
N GLU A 158 -9.24 9.64 13.71
CA GLU A 158 -10.38 9.09 14.47
C GLU A 158 -9.96 8.37 15.77
N GLY A 159 -8.72 8.56 16.22
CA GLY A 159 -8.24 8.06 17.50
C GLY A 159 -8.11 6.54 17.62
N PHE A 160 -7.83 5.83 16.52
CA PHE A 160 -7.67 4.36 16.48
C PHE A 160 -8.82 3.59 17.14
N ARG A 161 -9.96 3.53 16.44
CA ARG A 161 -11.16 2.88 16.97
C ARG A 161 -10.91 1.40 17.28
N ALA A 162 -11.36 0.95 18.46
CA ALA A 162 -11.18 -0.42 18.92
C ALA A 162 -11.93 -1.47 18.07
N ASP A 163 -13.00 -1.07 17.37
CA ASP A 163 -13.82 -1.92 16.50
C ASP A 163 -13.30 -2.02 15.05
N THR A 164 -12.20 -1.32 14.75
CA THR A 164 -11.72 -1.11 13.38
C THR A 164 -10.38 -1.82 13.13
N PHE A 165 -10.27 -2.44 11.97
CA PHE A 165 -9.00 -2.94 11.42
C PHE A 165 -8.54 -2.03 10.29
N TYR A 166 -7.32 -1.51 10.42
CA TYR A 166 -6.70 -0.60 9.47
C TYR A 166 -5.67 -1.34 8.62
N PHE A 167 -5.72 -1.12 7.30
CA PHE A 167 -4.81 -1.77 6.37
C PHE A 167 -4.36 -0.84 5.23
N ALA A 168 -3.32 -1.25 4.52
CA ALA A 168 -2.96 -0.71 3.22
C ALA A 168 -2.94 -1.82 2.17
N ALA A 169 -3.41 -1.52 0.95
CA ALA A 169 -3.41 -2.46 -0.16
C ALA A 169 -2.09 -2.49 -0.94
N GLY A 170 -1.26 -1.47 -0.77
CA GLY A 170 -0.01 -1.24 -1.50
C GLY A 170 -0.19 -0.58 -2.86
N ASP A 171 -1.29 -0.85 -3.55
CA ASP A 171 -1.71 -0.14 -4.76
C ASP A 171 -3.22 -0.29 -4.99
N LEU A 172 -3.81 0.66 -5.72
CA LEU A 172 -5.22 0.64 -6.10
C LEU A 172 -5.64 -0.60 -6.90
N GLY A 173 -4.72 -1.21 -7.67
CA GLY A 173 -4.99 -2.43 -8.42
C GLY A 173 -5.19 -3.65 -7.53
N ASN A 174 -4.48 -3.75 -6.41
CA ASN A 174 -4.70 -4.78 -5.40
C ASN A 174 -5.91 -4.46 -4.50
N LEU A 175 -6.12 -3.19 -4.15
CA LEU A 175 -7.31 -2.74 -3.41
C LEU A 175 -8.58 -3.13 -4.16
N ALA A 176 -8.63 -2.81 -5.45
CA ALA A 176 -9.80 -2.96 -6.28
C ALA A 176 -9.74 -4.16 -7.22
N GLY A 177 -8.78 -5.08 -7.07
CA GLY A 177 -8.51 -6.20 -7.98
C GLY A 177 -8.48 -5.84 -9.47
N ARG A 178 -8.48 -6.87 -10.35
CA ARG A 178 -8.57 -6.62 -11.79
C ARG A 178 -10.00 -6.23 -12.18
N ALA A 179 -10.08 -5.46 -13.26
CA ALA A 179 -11.32 -5.23 -13.99
C ALA A 179 -11.49 -6.27 -15.11
N THR A 180 -12.73 -6.54 -15.51
CA THR A 180 -13.02 -7.33 -16.71
C THR A 180 -12.42 -6.64 -17.95
N ARG A 181 -12.07 -7.41 -18.98
CA ARG A 181 -11.43 -6.85 -20.18
C ARG A 181 -12.33 -5.87 -20.93
N ASP A 182 -13.64 -6.12 -20.90
CA ASP A 182 -14.63 -5.38 -21.70
C ASP A 182 -15.07 -4.08 -21.03
N SER A 183 -14.77 -3.88 -19.74
CA SER A 183 -15.11 -2.65 -19.02
C SER A 183 -14.10 -1.52 -19.20
N ARG A 184 -13.03 -1.73 -19.97
CA ARG A 184 -11.95 -0.73 -20.12
C ARG A 184 -12.47 0.60 -20.63
N VAL A 185 -12.09 1.67 -19.94
CA VAL A 185 -12.50 3.04 -20.27
C VAL A 185 -11.37 3.76 -20.98
N LYS A 186 -11.71 4.51 -22.03
CA LYS A 186 -10.79 5.43 -22.70
C LYS A 186 -10.65 6.69 -21.84
N ASP A 187 -9.47 6.89 -21.26
CA ASP A 187 -9.12 8.13 -20.58
C ASP A 187 -8.69 9.18 -21.61
N THR A 188 -9.56 10.15 -21.86
CA THR A 188 -9.34 11.23 -22.82
C THR A 188 -8.42 12.33 -22.30
N THR A 189 -8.10 12.34 -20.99
CA THR A 189 -7.21 13.33 -20.38
C THR A 189 -5.74 12.94 -20.52
N LYS A 190 -5.45 11.66 -20.78
CA LYS A 190 -4.10 11.12 -20.94
C LYS A 190 -3.84 10.63 -22.34
N HIS A 191 -2.64 10.94 -22.84
CA HIS A 191 -2.18 10.48 -24.14
C HIS A 191 -0.84 9.77 -24.05
N ARG A 192 -0.68 8.71 -24.84
CA ARG A 192 0.59 8.05 -25.10
C ARG A 192 0.91 8.13 -26.60
N LEU A 193 2.18 8.30 -26.93
CA LEU A 193 2.65 8.19 -28.31
C LEU A 193 2.66 6.72 -28.73
N ASP A 194 2.03 6.41 -29.87
CA ASP A 194 2.16 5.10 -30.49
C ASP A 194 3.55 4.93 -31.14
N ARG A 195 3.87 3.71 -31.60
CA ARG A 195 5.15 3.42 -32.29
C ARG A 195 5.40 4.28 -33.53
N ARG A 196 4.38 4.98 -34.04
CA ARG A 196 4.44 5.89 -35.20
C ARG A 196 4.37 7.37 -34.78
N GLY A 197 4.54 7.67 -33.50
CA GLY A 197 4.56 9.04 -32.96
C GLY A 197 3.20 9.71 -32.85
N ARG A 198 2.08 9.00 -33.03
CA ARG A 198 0.73 9.60 -32.92
C ARG A 198 0.24 9.59 -31.48
N ARG A 199 -0.33 10.70 -31.02
CA ARG A 199 -1.02 10.78 -29.72
C ARG A 199 -2.28 9.92 -29.74
N ARG A 200 -2.33 8.90 -28.89
CA ARG A 200 -3.53 8.10 -28.63
C ARG A 200 -3.92 8.19 -27.17
N ALA A 201 -5.22 8.29 -26.90
CA ALA A 201 -5.75 8.22 -25.55
C ALA A 201 -5.33 6.90 -24.88
N VAL A 202 -5.09 6.95 -23.57
CA VAL A 202 -4.77 5.77 -22.77
C VAL A 202 -6.07 5.07 -22.39
N PHE A 203 -6.06 3.73 -22.39
CA PHE A 203 -7.17 2.95 -21.85
C PHE A 203 -6.81 2.49 -20.43
N VAL A 204 -7.70 2.76 -19.49
CA VAL A 204 -7.57 2.36 -18.08
C VAL A 204 -8.55 1.22 -17.76
N PRO A 205 -8.28 0.40 -16.73
CA PRO A 205 -9.24 -0.59 -16.25
C PRO A 205 -10.58 0.04 -15.85
N GLY A 206 -11.68 -0.61 -16.20
CA GLY A 206 -13.04 -0.16 -15.86
C GLY A 206 -13.44 -0.37 -14.41
N ASP A 207 -14.69 -0.06 -14.11
CA ASP A 207 -15.27 -0.24 -12.78
C ASP A 207 -15.89 -1.64 -12.57
N GLU A 208 -15.93 -2.49 -13.60
CA GLU A 208 -16.49 -3.84 -13.49
C GLU A 208 -15.44 -4.85 -12.99
N PRO A 209 -15.63 -5.46 -11.80
CA PRO A 209 -14.63 -6.34 -11.21
C PRO A 209 -14.58 -7.71 -11.91
N ASP A 210 -13.36 -8.18 -12.15
CA ASP A 210 -13.09 -9.59 -12.41
C ASP A 210 -13.05 -10.33 -11.06
N LEU A 211 -14.16 -10.99 -10.70
CA LEU A 211 -14.33 -11.65 -9.40
C LEU A 211 -13.41 -12.86 -9.21
N ASP A 212 -12.88 -13.45 -10.29
CA ASP A 212 -11.90 -14.54 -10.22
C ASP A 212 -10.48 -14.03 -9.92
N SER A 213 -10.26 -12.71 -10.01
CA SER A 213 -8.99 -12.11 -9.69
C SER A 213 -8.86 -11.78 -8.21
N ALA A 214 -7.65 -11.99 -7.68
CA ALA A 214 -7.31 -11.64 -6.32
C ALA A 214 -7.41 -10.12 -6.07
N ALA A 215 -7.90 -9.76 -4.88
CA ALA A 215 -7.94 -8.40 -4.33
C ALA A 215 -7.71 -8.49 -2.81
N VAL A 216 -7.71 -7.35 -2.11
CA VAL A 216 -7.61 -7.35 -0.65
C VAL A 216 -8.68 -8.27 -0.02
N PRO A 217 -8.30 -9.14 0.93
CA PRO A 217 -9.23 -10.09 1.52
C PRO A 217 -10.06 -9.39 2.60
N ILE A 218 -11.30 -9.04 2.27
CA ILE A 218 -12.28 -8.47 3.22
C ILE A 218 -13.21 -9.60 3.71
N PRO A 219 -13.12 -10.03 4.98
CA PRO A 219 -13.93 -11.11 5.52
C PRO A 219 -15.41 -10.82 5.48
N ASP A 220 -16.24 -11.85 5.43
CA ASP A 220 -17.69 -11.70 5.43
C ASP A 220 -18.24 -10.96 6.65
N HIS A 221 -17.70 -11.20 7.85
CA HIS A 221 -18.18 -10.57 9.09
C HIS A 221 -18.01 -9.04 9.15
N VAL A 222 -17.32 -8.44 8.17
CA VAL A 222 -17.13 -6.99 8.10
C VAL A 222 -18.43 -6.28 7.70
N GLU A 223 -18.88 -5.48 8.65
CA GLU A 223 -20.02 -4.54 8.72
C GLU A 223 -19.91 -3.36 7.77
N GLU A 224 -18.74 -2.75 7.83
CA GLU A 224 -18.44 -1.46 7.23
C GLU A 224 -17.05 -1.51 6.61
N LEU A 225 -16.94 -1.10 5.35
CA LEU A 225 -15.68 -0.97 4.64
C LEU A 225 -15.49 0.48 4.18
N VAL A 226 -14.48 1.15 4.73
CA VAL A 226 -14.09 2.50 4.30
C VAL A 226 -12.86 2.41 3.39
N LEU A 227 -13.04 2.84 2.15
CA LEU A 227 -12.03 2.85 1.12
C LEU A 227 -11.43 4.26 1.00
N LEU A 228 -10.13 4.38 1.23
CA LEU A 228 -9.43 5.66 1.25
C LEU A 228 -8.76 5.94 -0.09
N GLY A 229 -9.09 7.08 -0.69
CA GLY A 229 -8.39 7.66 -1.83
C GLY A 229 -7.44 8.78 -1.41
N ASP A 230 -6.31 8.86 -2.10
CA ASP A 230 -5.40 10.01 -1.99
C ASP A 230 -5.86 11.15 -2.91
N GLY A 231 -5.72 12.39 -2.46
CA GLY A 231 -6.23 13.58 -3.14
C GLY A 231 -5.43 14.02 -4.37
N ASP A 232 -4.23 13.45 -4.58
CA ASP A 232 -3.31 13.75 -5.69
C ASP A 232 -3.21 12.64 -6.74
N SER A 233 -3.98 11.56 -6.55
CA SER A 233 -3.98 10.41 -7.46
C SER A 233 -4.69 10.71 -8.78
N ASP A 234 -4.42 9.90 -9.80
CA ASP A 234 -5.08 10.05 -11.10
C ASP A 234 -6.60 9.99 -10.97
N PRO A 235 -7.35 11.06 -11.29
CA PRO A 235 -8.77 11.14 -10.95
C PRO A 235 -9.62 10.11 -11.71
N VAL A 236 -9.24 9.77 -12.95
CA VAL A 236 -10.00 8.80 -13.75
C VAL A 236 -9.75 7.38 -13.26
N PHE A 237 -8.49 6.96 -13.14
CA PHE A 237 -8.15 5.63 -12.65
C PHE A 237 -8.61 5.41 -11.21
N THR A 238 -8.40 6.39 -10.33
CA THR A 238 -8.78 6.29 -8.91
C THR A 238 -10.29 6.15 -8.77
N ARG A 239 -11.09 6.97 -9.46
CA ARG A 239 -12.55 6.87 -9.44
C ARG A 239 -13.04 5.50 -9.92
N LEU A 240 -12.47 4.98 -11.01
CA LEU A 240 -12.85 3.67 -11.54
C LEU A 240 -12.41 2.52 -10.62
N ALA A 241 -11.22 2.63 -10.02
CA ALA A 241 -10.75 1.65 -9.04
C ALA A 241 -11.62 1.64 -7.78
N MET A 242 -11.99 2.80 -7.23
CA MET A 242 -12.87 2.85 -6.05
C MET A 242 -14.24 2.25 -6.35
N ARG A 243 -14.87 2.60 -7.48
CA ARG A 243 -16.14 1.97 -7.90
C ARG A 243 -16.03 0.46 -8.07
N ARG A 244 -14.88 -0.01 -8.58
CA ARG A 244 -14.62 -1.44 -8.72
C ARG A 244 -14.45 -2.13 -7.37
N ALA A 245 -13.78 -1.50 -6.42
CA ALA A 245 -13.66 -1.99 -5.06
C ALA A 245 -15.04 -2.04 -4.37
N GLU A 246 -15.85 -1.00 -4.50
CA GLU A 246 -17.23 -0.97 -4.02
C GLU A 246 -18.03 -2.17 -4.58
N ARG A 247 -18.05 -2.35 -5.91
CA ARG A 247 -18.77 -3.46 -6.55
C ARG A 247 -18.24 -4.83 -6.14
N ARG A 248 -16.91 -5.03 -6.07
CA ARG A 248 -16.33 -6.32 -5.68
C ARG A 248 -16.72 -6.69 -4.24
N HIS A 249 -16.66 -5.72 -3.33
CA HIS A 249 -16.80 -6.00 -1.90
C HIS A 249 -18.25 -5.86 -1.40
N ALA A 250 -19.17 -5.44 -2.28
CA ALA A 250 -20.59 -5.33 -1.98
C ALA A 250 -21.18 -6.69 -1.59
N ARG A 251 -21.88 -6.72 -0.46
CA ARG A 251 -22.65 -7.88 0.01
C ARG A 251 -23.80 -7.42 0.90
N PRO A 252 -24.87 -8.22 1.06
CA PRO A 252 -25.93 -7.92 2.02
C PRO A 252 -25.37 -7.67 3.42
N GLY A 253 -25.85 -6.60 4.07
CA GLY A 253 -25.43 -6.22 5.42
C GLY A 253 -24.10 -5.45 5.51
N ARG A 254 -23.37 -5.24 4.40
CA ARG A 254 -22.17 -4.41 4.39
C ARG A 254 -22.43 -3.01 3.84
N THR A 255 -22.02 -2.00 4.60
CA THR A 255 -21.90 -0.62 4.12
C THR A 255 -20.51 -0.39 3.55
N ILE A 256 -20.41 0.25 2.38
CA ILE A 256 -19.13 0.66 1.80
C ILE A 256 -19.12 2.17 1.63
N ILE A 257 -18.07 2.80 2.12
CA ILE A 257 -17.88 4.25 2.10
C ILE A 257 -16.57 4.53 1.36
N VAL A 258 -16.59 5.47 0.41
CA VAL A 258 -15.37 5.96 -0.23
C VAL A 258 -15.07 7.35 0.30
N GLU A 259 -13.90 7.52 0.90
CA GLU A 259 -13.41 8.77 1.46
C GLU A 259 -12.17 9.19 0.69
N VAL A 260 -12.18 10.38 0.09
CA VAL A 260 -11.03 10.91 -0.66
C VAL A 260 -10.53 12.15 0.05
N ALA A 261 -9.22 12.22 0.31
CA ALA A 261 -8.62 13.42 0.88
C ALA A 261 -8.91 14.64 -0.02
N PRO A 262 -9.13 15.84 0.56
CA PRO A 262 -9.27 17.07 -0.21
C PRO A 262 -8.10 17.27 -1.19
N PRO A 263 -8.33 17.87 -2.36
CA PRO A 263 -7.28 18.12 -3.34
C PRO A 263 -6.09 18.87 -2.73
N GLY A 264 -4.88 18.37 -2.98
CA GLY A 264 -3.64 18.97 -2.47
C GLY A 264 -3.32 18.68 -1.01
N THR A 265 -4.12 17.83 -0.34
CA THR A 265 -3.83 17.33 1.01
C THR A 265 -3.62 15.82 1.01
N ASP A 266 -2.86 15.32 1.97
CA ASP A 266 -2.85 13.90 2.32
C ASP A 266 -3.51 13.66 3.70
N TRP A 267 -3.93 12.42 3.98
CA TRP A 267 -4.59 12.07 5.25
C TRP A 267 -3.70 12.29 6.47
N ALA A 268 -2.38 12.33 6.28
CA ALA A 268 -1.44 12.59 7.36
C ALA A 268 -1.43 14.08 7.73
N GLU A 269 -1.46 14.97 6.74
CA GLU A 269 -1.61 16.42 6.92
C GLU A 269 -2.94 16.77 7.59
N ILE A 270 -4.04 16.10 7.22
CA ILE A 270 -5.35 16.30 7.86
C ILE A 270 -5.31 15.92 9.34
N ALA A 271 -4.68 14.78 9.69
CA ALA A 271 -4.54 14.34 11.07
C ALA A 271 -3.70 15.33 11.90
N ALA A 272 -2.63 15.87 11.32
CA ALA A 272 -1.79 16.89 11.94
C ALA A 272 -2.60 18.15 12.34
N HIS A 273 -3.45 18.61 11.42
CA HIS A 273 -4.26 19.81 11.64
C HIS A 273 -5.30 19.60 12.75
N ALA A 274 -6.01 18.47 12.73
CA ALA A 274 -7.00 18.13 13.75
C ALA A 274 -6.38 18.07 15.16
N ALA A 275 -5.23 17.38 15.31
CA ALA A 275 -4.53 17.27 16.59
C ALA A 275 -4.02 18.63 17.13
N THR A 276 -3.78 19.61 16.27
CA THR A 276 -3.37 20.97 16.68
C THR A 276 -4.56 21.78 17.20
N GLN A 277 -5.75 21.61 16.61
CA GLN A 277 -6.97 22.29 17.04
C GLN A 277 -7.47 21.79 18.40
N GLU A 278 -7.33 20.50 18.71
CA GLU A 278 -7.72 19.93 20.01
C GLU A 278 -6.82 20.36 21.18
N ARG A 279 -5.62 20.89 20.89
CA ARG A 279 -4.65 21.34 21.90
C ARG A 279 -4.70 22.85 22.17
N ALA A 280 -5.47 23.60 21.39
CA ALA A 280 -5.65 25.05 21.52
C ALA A 280 -6.89 25.38 22.37
#